data_AF-A0A973IXH8-F1
#
_entry.id   AF-A0A973IXH8-F1
#
_cell.length_a   1.000
_cell.length_b   1.000
_cell.length_c   1.000
_cell.angle_alpha   90.00
_cell.angle_beta   90.00
_cell.angle_gamma   90.00
#
_symmetry.space_group_name_H-M   'P 1'
#
loop_
_entity.id
_entity.type
_entity.pdbx_description
1 polymer ?
#
loop_
_entity_poly.entity_id
_entity_poly.type
_entity_poly.pdbx_seq_one_letter_code
_entity_poly.pdbx_strand_id
1 'polypeptide(L)'
;MAIAYQESASLGTDNTGLTWTVSYTVATGTNRILFVGASDVVAASSDITGITYGGVSMTKVAQGRAGSDRYSTLWMLVNPASGANNIVFSRTTSGSYIEAVAISYSGANQTSQPDGTAVNQDTSDPNDNTITTTADNCWHLMLVHRASAGTLTAGSNTTIRANNSNNTTFFDGNGAITPAGSNTITCSGVATTVSLGVTFSPAVTSNPGAFFQMF
;
A
#
# COMPACT_ATOMS: atom_id res chain seq x y z
N MET A 1 0.42 -11.74 -17.08
CA MET A 1 -0.68 -12.26 -16.23
C MET A 1 -1.49 -11.08 -15.73
N ALA A 2 -2.81 -11.17 -15.63
CA ALA A 2 -3.61 -10.06 -15.10
C ALA A 2 -3.40 -9.95 -13.57
N ILE A 3 -3.33 -8.71 -13.08
CA ILE A 3 -3.36 -8.43 -11.63
C ILE A 3 -4.74 -8.77 -11.10
N ALA A 4 -4.80 -9.42 -9.94
CA ALA A 4 -6.04 -9.68 -9.23
C ALA A 4 -5.90 -9.39 -7.73
N TYR A 5 -6.89 -8.68 -7.19
CA TYR A 5 -7.08 -8.53 -5.74
C TYR A 5 -7.21 -9.90 -5.09
N GLN A 6 -6.57 -10.06 -3.92
CA GLN A 6 -6.69 -11.25 -3.10
C GLN A 6 -7.40 -10.94 -1.78
N GLU A 7 -6.65 -10.39 -0.83
CA GLU A 7 -7.11 -10.20 0.54
C GLU A 7 -6.69 -8.84 1.05
N SER A 8 -7.44 -8.30 2.01
CA SER A 8 -7.09 -7.09 2.75
C SER A 8 -7.63 -7.16 4.17
N ALA A 9 -6.96 -6.47 5.10
CA ALA A 9 -7.38 -6.48 6.50
C ALA A 9 -6.98 -5.19 7.22
N SER A 10 -7.82 -4.82 8.20
CA SER A 10 -7.39 -4.03 9.35
C SER A 10 -6.45 -4.88 10.20
N LEU A 11 -5.28 -4.34 10.55
CA LEU A 11 -4.36 -5.03 11.47
C LEU A 11 -4.54 -4.57 12.93
N GLY A 12 -5.29 -3.49 13.15
CA GLY A 12 -5.60 -2.92 14.46
C GLY A 12 -5.10 -1.48 14.62
N THR A 13 -5.41 -0.90 15.78
CA THR A 13 -5.08 0.49 16.17
C THR A 13 -4.43 0.54 17.53
N ASP A 14 -3.94 1.73 17.90
CA ASP A 14 -3.54 2.11 19.26
C ASP A 14 -2.45 1.22 19.90
N ASN A 15 -1.61 0.57 19.08
CA ASN A 15 -0.49 -0.20 19.62
C ASN A 15 0.67 0.74 20.00
N THR A 16 1.24 0.55 21.18
CA THR A 16 2.27 1.42 21.76
C THR A 16 3.60 0.71 22.01
N GLY A 17 3.70 -0.58 21.68
CA GLY A 17 4.90 -1.39 21.91
C GLY A 17 6.03 -1.07 20.93
N LEU A 18 7.27 -1.43 21.31
CA LEU A 18 8.44 -1.39 20.42
C LEU A 18 8.33 -2.39 19.27
N THR A 19 7.60 -3.48 19.51
CA THR A 19 7.30 -4.52 18.53
C THR A 19 5.81 -4.80 18.55
N TRP A 20 5.22 -4.95 17.38
CA TRP A 20 3.83 -5.38 17.22
C TRP A 20 3.78 -6.54 16.24
N THR A 21 3.09 -7.61 16.60
CA THR A 21 2.93 -8.80 15.76
C THR A 21 1.45 -9.04 15.49
N VAL A 22 1.09 -9.21 14.21
CA VAL A 22 -0.28 -9.50 13.76
C VAL A 22 -0.24 -10.57 12.68
N SER A 23 -1.14 -11.55 12.75
CA SER A 23 -1.27 -12.55 11.69
C SER A 23 -1.98 -11.97 10.47
N TYR A 24 -1.44 -12.21 9.28
CA TYR A 24 -2.08 -11.86 8.01
C TYR A 24 -1.92 -13.00 6.99
N THR A 25 -3.00 -13.30 6.28
CA THR A 25 -3.03 -14.37 5.29
C THR A 25 -2.84 -13.80 3.89
N VAL A 26 -1.80 -14.25 3.21
CA VAL A 26 -1.65 -14.05 1.77
C VAL A 26 -2.23 -15.28 1.07
N ALA A 27 -3.21 -15.08 0.19
CA ALA A 27 -3.85 -16.18 -0.53
C ALA A 27 -2.87 -16.92 -1.46
N THR A 28 -3.24 -18.14 -1.85
CA THR A 28 -2.50 -18.89 -2.87
C THR A 28 -2.59 -18.18 -4.24
N GLY A 29 -1.65 -18.49 -5.14
CA GLY A 29 -1.54 -17.85 -6.45
C GLY A 29 -0.08 -17.62 -6.83
N THR A 30 0.19 -17.22 -8.07
CA THR A 30 1.55 -16.89 -8.53
C THR A 30 1.77 -15.39 -8.60
N ASN A 31 3.03 -14.95 -8.58
CA ASN A 31 3.37 -13.54 -8.79
C ASN A 31 2.65 -12.62 -7.79
N ARG A 32 2.79 -12.96 -6.50
CA ARG A 32 2.12 -12.27 -5.39
C ARG A 32 2.84 -10.99 -5.04
N ILE A 33 2.12 -10.03 -4.48
CA ILE A 33 2.66 -8.81 -3.91
C ILE A 33 1.83 -8.44 -2.69
N LEU A 34 2.49 -8.06 -1.60
CA LEU A 34 1.87 -7.63 -0.34
C LEU A 34 2.27 -6.19 -0.08
N PHE A 35 1.27 -5.36 0.23
CA PHE A 35 1.46 -4.02 0.75
C PHE A 35 0.99 -3.92 2.19
N VAL A 36 1.78 -3.24 3.02
CA VAL A 36 1.43 -2.91 4.41
C VAL A 36 1.55 -1.41 4.58
N GLY A 37 0.43 -0.78 4.90
CA GLY A 37 0.36 0.63 5.24
C GLY A 37 0.32 0.78 6.76
N ALA A 38 1.17 1.62 7.32
CA ALA A 38 1.24 1.84 8.74
C ALA A 38 1.39 3.32 9.04
N SER A 39 0.63 3.81 10.01
CA SER A 39 0.68 5.19 10.46
C SER A 39 1.03 5.26 11.93
N ASP A 40 1.80 6.26 12.31
CA ASP A 40 2.20 6.54 13.69
C ASP A 40 1.94 8.01 14.05
N VAL A 41 1.84 8.27 15.36
CA VAL A 41 1.68 9.61 15.93
C VAL A 41 2.93 9.98 16.73
N VAL A 42 3.84 10.73 16.13
CA VAL A 42 5.15 11.10 16.68
C VAL A 42 5.60 12.47 16.18
N ALA A 43 6.24 13.26 17.05
CA ALA A 43 6.52 14.67 16.79
C ALA A 43 7.63 14.95 15.75
N ALA A 44 8.59 14.03 15.56
CA ALA A 44 9.79 14.30 14.79
C ALA A 44 9.81 13.57 13.44
N SER A 45 9.72 12.25 13.45
CA SER A 45 9.76 11.38 12.26
C SER A 45 9.10 10.05 12.60
N SER A 46 8.53 9.35 11.61
CA SER A 46 8.01 8.00 11.80
C SER A 46 9.01 7.14 12.57
N ASP A 47 8.52 6.49 13.63
CA ASP A 47 9.34 5.65 14.50
C ASP A 47 9.39 4.19 14.03
N ILE A 48 8.61 3.84 12.99
CA ILE A 48 8.58 2.54 12.32
C ILE A 48 9.85 2.34 11.49
N THR A 49 10.73 1.48 11.98
CA THR A 49 12.03 1.18 11.38
C THR A 49 12.02 0.00 10.42
N GLY A 50 11.05 -0.90 10.58
CA GLY A 50 10.99 -2.12 9.78
C GLY A 50 9.65 -2.82 9.89
N ILE A 51 9.27 -3.47 8.79
CA ILE A 51 8.17 -4.43 8.76
C ILE A 51 8.69 -5.72 8.13
N THR A 52 8.35 -6.85 8.74
CA THR A 52 8.60 -8.18 8.16
C THR A 52 7.30 -8.93 7.94
N TYR A 53 7.28 -9.87 6.99
CA TYR A 53 6.19 -10.83 6.80
C TYR A 53 6.78 -12.25 6.72
N GLY A 54 6.36 -13.13 7.63
CA GLY A 54 6.93 -14.48 7.71
C GLY A 54 8.45 -14.49 7.95
N GLY A 55 8.97 -13.45 8.62
CA GLY A 55 10.40 -13.24 8.86
C GLY A 55 11.18 -12.61 7.70
N VAL A 56 10.55 -12.36 6.55
CA VAL A 56 11.18 -11.68 5.40
C VAL A 56 10.97 -10.18 5.52
N SER A 57 12.04 -9.39 5.42
CA SER A 57 11.97 -7.93 5.45
C SER A 57 11.21 -7.37 4.25
N MET A 58 10.28 -6.45 4.53
CA MET A 58 9.60 -5.65 3.51
C MET A 58 10.44 -4.42 3.16
N THR A 59 10.20 -3.87 1.97
CA THR A 59 10.83 -2.62 1.50
C THR A 59 9.88 -1.45 1.72
N LYS A 60 10.34 -0.36 2.35
CA LYS A 60 9.56 0.89 2.44
C LYS A 60 9.56 1.58 1.08
N VAL A 61 8.38 1.82 0.51
CA VAL A 61 8.21 2.38 -0.85
C VAL A 61 7.72 3.82 -0.84
N ALA A 62 7.04 4.25 0.22
CA ALA A 62 6.64 5.64 0.38
C ALA A 62 6.52 6.02 1.87
N GLN A 63 6.69 7.31 2.16
CA GLN A 63 6.44 7.89 3.46
C GLN A 63 5.98 9.34 3.29
N GLY A 64 5.06 9.77 4.14
CA GLY A 64 4.61 11.15 4.21
C GLY A 64 4.04 11.48 5.59
N ARG A 65 3.59 12.72 5.75
CA ARG A 65 3.08 13.27 7.00
C ARG A 65 1.80 14.07 6.79
N ALA A 66 0.81 13.82 7.63
CA ALA A 66 -0.34 14.70 7.80
C ALA A 66 -0.09 15.63 9.00
N GLY A 67 -0.30 16.93 8.84
CA GLY A 67 -0.08 17.90 9.92
C GLY A 67 1.37 17.92 10.43
N SER A 68 1.54 17.96 11.76
CA SER A 68 2.86 18.06 12.42
C SER A 68 3.39 16.75 12.98
N ASP A 69 2.53 15.77 13.25
CA ASP A 69 2.85 14.64 14.12
C ASP A 69 2.33 13.29 13.62
N ARG A 70 1.70 13.21 12.45
CA ARG A 70 1.13 11.96 11.93
C ARG A 70 1.86 11.49 10.71
N TYR A 71 2.70 10.47 10.84
CA TYR A 71 3.39 9.91 9.68
C TYR A 71 2.66 8.67 9.18
N SER A 72 2.79 8.43 7.88
CA SER A 72 2.37 7.19 7.25
C SER A 72 3.52 6.64 6.44
N THR A 73 3.64 5.32 6.45
CA THR A 73 4.62 4.55 5.69
C THR A 73 3.91 3.47 4.91
N LEU A 74 4.33 3.27 3.68
CA LEU A 74 3.86 2.18 2.83
C LEU A 74 5.03 1.26 2.55
N TRP A 75 4.81 -0.03 2.78
CA TRP A 75 5.80 -1.08 2.65
C TRP A 75 5.32 -2.14 1.67
N MET A 76 6.25 -2.76 0.96
CA MET A 76 5.98 -3.73 -0.10
C MET A 76 6.86 -4.97 0.07
N LEU A 77 6.28 -6.14 -0.23
CA LEU A 77 7.01 -7.39 -0.41
C LEU A 77 6.52 -8.07 -1.69
N VAL A 78 7.44 -8.32 -2.62
CA VAL A 78 7.19 -9.17 -3.79
C VAL A 78 7.39 -10.63 -3.41
N ASN A 79 6.63 -11.51 -4.04
CA ASN A 79 6.59 -12.95 -3.77
C ASN A 79 6.46 -13.34 -2.27
N PRO A 80 5.58 -12.70 -1.47
CA PRO A 80 5.36 -13.10 -0.07
C PRO A 80 4.96 -14.57 0.01
N ALA A 81 5.37 -15.30 1.05
CA ALA A 81 4.90 -16.66 1.29
C ALA A 81 3.36 -16.70 1.37
N SER A 82 2.71 -17.72 0.81
CA SER A 82 1.27 -17.88 0.97
C SER A 82 0.92 -18.48 2.33
N GLY A 83 -0.33 -18.33 2.76
CA GLY A 83 -0.84 -18.81 4.04
C GLY A 83 -0.77 -17.74 5.13
N ALA A 84 -1.15 -18.12 6.35
CA ALA A 84 -1.08 -17.23 7.50
C ALA A 84 0.36 -17.10 7.99
N ASN A 85 0.90 -15.88 7.95
CA ASN A 85 2.20 -15.56 8.53
C ASN A 85 2.10 -14.27 9.35
N ASN A 86 3.09 -14.06 10.22
CA ASN A 86 3.14 -12.87 11.04
C ASN A 86 3.68 -11.69 10.24
N ILE A 87 2.96 -10.57 10.31
CA ILE A 87 3.51 -9.24 10.10
C ILE A 87 4.12 -8.78 11.43
N VAL A 88 5.39 -8.37 11.41
CA VAL A 88 6.07 -7.84 12.61
C VAL A 88 6.57 -6.43 12.33
N PHE A 89 6.07 -5.48 13.10
CA PHE A 89 6.51 -4.07 13.10
C PHE A 89 7.62 -3.88 14.13
N SER A 90 8.67 -3.14 13.75
CA SER A 90 9.77 -2.73 14.62
C SER A 90 9.83 -1.21 14.74
N ARG A 91 10.09 -0.70 15.95
CA ARG A 91 10.06 0.73 16.25
C ARG A 91 11.24 1.20 17.09
N THR A 92 11.60 2.47 16.96
CA THR A 92 12.64 3.10 17.80
C THR A 92 12.13 3.58 19.16
N THR A 93 10.83 3.91 19.26
CA THR A 93 10.22 4.45 20.46
C THR A 93 8.92 3.72 20.81
N SER A 94 8.66 3.56 22.10
CA SER A 94 7.38 3.09 22.63
C SER A 94 6.56 4.25 23.17
N GLY A 95 5.24 4.09 23.25
CA GLY A 95 4.33 5.07 23.86
C GLY A 95 3.56 5.94 22.86
N SER A 96 4.04 6.08 21.62
CA SER A 96 3.28 6.59 20.47
C SER A 96 2.39 5.50 19.89
N TYR A 97 1.22 5.88 19.36
CA TYR A 97 0.27 4.96 18.75
C TYR A 97 0.68 4.61 17.32
N ILE A 98 0.49 3.34 16.96
CA ILE A 98 0.53 2.88 15.57
C ILE A 98 -0.78 2.20 15.20
N GLU A 99 -1.11 2.31 13.92
CA GLU A 99 -2.23 1.63 13.28
C GLU A 99 -1.79 1.16 11.90
N ALA A 100 -2.27 -0.01 11.46
CA ALA A 100 -1.85 -0.55 10.17
C ALA A 100 -2.95 -1.33 9.43
N VAL A 101 -2.85 -1.33 8.11
CA VAL A 101 -3.69 -2.10 7.19
C VAL A 101 -2.80 -2.90 6.25
N ALA A 102 -3.28 -4.03 5.76
CA ALA A 102 -2.58 -4.86 4.78
C ALA A 102 -3.48 -5.18 3.58
N ILE A 103 -2.85 -5.36 2.43
CA ILE A 103 -3.51 -5.78 1.19
C ILE A 103 -2.55 -6.60 0.32
N SER A 104 -3.07 -7.65 -0.32
CA SER A 104 -2.31 -8.50 -1.21
C SER A 104 -3.00 -8.67 -2.57
N TYR A 105 -2.16 -8.86 -3.59
CA TYR A 105 -2.55 -9.10 -4.96
C TYR A 105 -1.75 -10.26 -5.54
N SER A 106 -2.28 -10.87 -6.60
CA SER A 106 -1.57 -11.84 -7.44
C SER A 106 -1.40 -11.30 -8.85
N GLY A 107 -0.55 -11.95 -9.65
CA GLY A 107 -0.31 -11.57 -11.05
C GLY A 107 0.55 -10.31 -11.23
N ALA A 108 1.15 -9.76 -10.18
CA ALA A 108 2.00 -8.57 -10.22
C ALA A 108 3.44 -8.90 -10.66
N ASN A 109 4.13 -7.96 -11.29
CA ASN A 109 5.53 -8.13 -11.65
C ASN A 109 6.39 -8.32 -10.40
N GLN A 110 7.35 -9.23 -10.46
CA GLN A 110 8.19 -9.65 -9.33
C GLN A 110 9.54 -8.93 -9.31
N THR A 111 9.73 -7.98 -10.22
CA THR A 111 10.97 -7.20 -10.37
C THR A 111 10.62 -5.73 -10.59
N SER A 112 11.53 -4.85 -10.16
CA SER A 112 11.43 -3.39 -10.39
C SER A 112 10.07 -2.79 -10.00
N GLN A 113 9.54 -3.20 -8.84
CA GLN A 113 8.33 -2.65 -8.25
C GLN A 113 8.65 -1.72 -7.07
N PRO A 114 7.76 -0.76 -6.74
CA PRO A 114 6.62 -0.32 -7.55
C PRO A 114 7.11 0.39 -8.83
N ASP A 115 6.25 0.52 -9.84
CA ASP A 115 6.61 1.20 -11.10
C ASP A 115 6.25 2.70 -11.11
N GLY A 116 5.63 3.17 -10.03
CA GLY A 116 5.36 4.58 -9.78
C GLY A 116 4.97 4.82 -8.32
N THR A 117 5.25 6.02 -7.83
CA THR A 117 4.89 6.46 -6.47
C THR A 117 4.44 7.92 -6.48
N ALA A 118 3.48 8.28 -5.64
CA ALA A 118 3.13 9.67 -5.36
C ALA A 118 2.87 9.88 -3.87
N VAL A 119 3.24 11.04 -3.35
CA VAL A 119 2.97 11.44 -1.97
C VAL A 119 2.30 12.79 -2.00
N ASN A 120 1.06 12.84 -1.50
CA ASN A 120 0.34 14.10 -1.31
C ASN A 120 0.16 14.37 0.17
N GLN A 121 0.42 15.60 0.56
CA GLN A 121 0.18 16.09 1.92
C GLN A 121 -0.88 17.18 1.80
N ASP A 122 -2.12 16.76 1.65
CA ASP A 122 -3.21 17.64 1.26
C ASP A 122 -3.97 18.16 2.48
N THR A 123 -4.18 19.47 2.49
CA THR A 123 -5.14 20.13 3.37
C THR A 123 -6.50 20.34 2.69
N SER A 124 -6.70 19.81 1.47
CA SER A 124 -7.92 19.91 0.69
C SER A 124 -8.74 18.61 0.69
N ASP A 125 -10.03 18.74 0.40
CA ASP A 125 -10.97 17.64 0.16
C ASP A 125 -11.69 17.95 -1.15
N PRO A 126 -11.65 17.08 -2.19
CA PRO A 126 -11.06 15.74 -2.22
C PRO A 126 -9.52 15.69 -2.15
N ASN A 127 -8.98 14.52 -1.81
CA ASN A 127 -7.56 14.17 -1.97
C ASN A 127 -7.40 13.27 -3.20
N ASP A 128 -6.71 13.82 -4.21
CA ASP A 128 -6.50 13.20 -5.52
C ASP A 128 -5.07 12.69 -5.65
N ASN A 129 -4.88 11.38 -5.67
CA ASN A 129 -3.57 10.79 -5.92
C ASN A 129 -3.40 10.46 -7.40
N THR A 130 -2.44 11.13 -8.05
CA THR A 130 -2.19 10.98 -9.49
C THR A 130 -0.81 10.39 -9.75
N ILE A 131 -0.76 9.28 -10.51
CA ILE A 131 0.48 8.61 -10.92
C ILE A 131 0.43 8.33 -12.43
N THR A 132 1.54 8.56 -13.12
CA THR A 132 1.70 8.15 -14.52
C THR A 132 2.35 6.78 -14.59
N THR A 133 1.61 5.80 -15.11
CA THR A 133 2.12 4.44 -15.31
C THR A 133 2.99 4.36 -16.56
N THR A 134 4.07 3.60 -16.50
CA THR A 134 4.99 3.37 -17.64
C THR A 134 4.71 2.05 -18.35
N ALA A 135 3.99 1.15 -17.72
CA ALA A 135 3.54 -0.12 -18.27
C ALA A 135 2.01 -0.15 -18.42
N ASP A 136 1.53 -0.95 -19.37
CA ASP A 136 0.11 -1.17 -19.57
C ASP A 136 -0.43 -2.17 -18.53
N ASN A 137 -1.73 -2.06 -18.23
CA ASN A 137 -2.46 -2.91 -17.28
C ASN A 137 -1.96 -2.84 -15.82
N CYS A 138 -1.33 -1.73 -15.43
CA CYS A 138 -0.96 -1.49 -14.04
C CYS A 138 -2.18 -1.31 -13.14
N TRP A 139 -2.01 -1.51 -11.85
CA TRP A 139 -2.99 -1.14 -10.83
C TRP A 139 -2.45 0.02 -9.98
N HIS A 140 -3.36 0.83 -9.43
CA HIS A 140 -3.04 1.95 -8.53
C HIS A 140 -3.61 1.66 -7.15
N LEU A 141 -2.74 1.65 -6.14
CA LEU A 141 -3.07 1.53 -4.72
C LEU A 141 -2.72 2.86 -4.02
N MET A 142 -3.61 3.32 -3.14
CA MET A 142 -3.40 4.51 -2.32
C MET A 142 -3.65 4.18 -0.85
N LEU A 143 -2.67 4.44 0.00
CA LEU A 143 -2.82 4.52 1.45
C LEU A 143 -3.21 5.94 1.81
N VAL A 144 -4.23 6.13 2.64
CA VAL A 144 -4.57 7.44 3.20
C VAL A 144 -4.59 7.35 4.71
N HIS A 145 -4.00 8.34 5.35
CA HIS A 145 -4.13 8.58 6.78
C HIS A 145 -4.52 10.04 7.01
N ARG A 146 -5.29 10.28 8.05
CA ARG A 146 -5.92 11.56 8.31
C ARG A 146 -5.47 12.15 9.63
N ALA A 147 -5.54 13.48 9.74
CA ALA A 147 -5.23 14.20 10.97
C ALA A 147 -6.45 14.50 11.88
N SER A 148 -7.66 14.17 11.44
CA SER A 148 -8.91 14.59 12.09
C SER A 148 -9.98 13.48 12.04
N ALA A 149 -11.02 13.62 12.88
CA ALA A 149 -12.16 12.70 12.92
C ALA A 149 -13.08 12.87 11.68
N GLY A 150 -13.94 11.89 11.39
CA GLY A 150 -14.71 11.80 10.13
C GLY A 150 -14.75 10.38 9.54
N THR A 151 -15.11 10.24 8.27
CA THR A 151 -15.06 8.96 7.53
C THR A 151 -14.51 9.23 6.15
N LEU A 152 -13.51 8.46 5.74
CA LEU A 152 -13.02 8.53 4.36
C LEU A 152 -13.98 7.77 3.45
N THR A 153 -14.31 8.38 2.31
CA THR A 153 -15.14 7.79 1.26
C THR A 153 -14.34 7.63 -0.03
N ALA A 154 -14.64 6.57 -0.79
CA ALA A 154 -14.08 6.44 -2.14
C ALA A 154 -14.72 7.48 -3.06
N GLY A 155 -13.87 8.19 -3.82
CA GLY A 155 -14.29 9.04 -4.92
C GLY A 155 -14.41 8.27 -6.23
N SER A 156 -14.30 8.98 -7.35
CA SER A 156 -14.36 8.37 -8.68
C SER A 156 -13.23 7.36 -8.90
N ASN A 157 -13.54 6.27 -9.62
CA ASN A 157 -12.57 5.22 -9.99
C ASN A 157 -11.79 4.64 -8.81
N THR A 158 -12.39 4.62 -7.62
CA THR A 158 -11.70 4.25 -6.38
C THR A 158 -12.56 3.27 -5.59
N THR A 159 -11.93 2.28 -4.96
CA THR A 159 -12.56 1.28 -4.09
C THR A 159 -11.85 1.25 -2.75
N ILE A 160 -12.59 1.32 -1.64
CA ILE A 160 -12.03 1.08 -0.30
C ILE A 160 -11.75 -0.41 -0.15
N ARG A 161 -10.53 -0.76 0.27
CA ARG A 161 -10.12 -2.16 0.47
C ARG A 161 -9.90 -2.54 1.93
N ALA A 162 -9.35 -1.65 2.74
CA ALA A 162 -9.17 -1.89 4.17
C ALA A 162 -9.23 -0.57 4.92
N ASN A 163 -9.72 -0.60 6.14
CA ASN A 163 -9.91 0.59 6.96
C ASN A 163 -9.75 0.22 8.45
N ASN A 164 -8.94 1.00 9.17
CA ASN A 164 -8.78 0.89 10.62
C ASN A 164 -9.69 1.86 11.35
N SER A 165 -10.96 1.50 11.50
CA SER A 165 -11.94 2.27 12.29
C SER A 165 -11.90 3.78 11.98
N ASN A 166 -11.73 4.09 10.69
CA ASN A 166 -11.76 5.39 10.00
C ASN A 166 -10.45 6.16 9.79
N ASN A 167 -9.28 5.76 10.30
CA ASN A 167 -8.05 6.55 10.14
C ASN A 167 -7.21 6.13 8.92
N THR A 168 -6.40 5.09 9.08
CA THR A 168 -5.58 4.55 7.99
C THR A 168 -6.44 3.64 7.10
N THR A 169 -6.46 3.94 5.80
CA THR A 169 -7.34 3.29 4.82
C THR A 169 -6.59 2.99 3.53
N PHE A 170 -6.76 1.78 3.00
CA PHE A 170 -6.35 1.45 1.64
C PHE A 170 -7.49 1.66 0.65
N PHE A 171 -7.13 2.26 -0.47
CA PHE A 171 -7.94 2.43 -1.66
C PHE A 171 -7.21 1.82 -2.87
N ASP A 172 -7.95 1.33 -3.86
CA ASP A 172 -7.36 1.05 -5.18
C ASP A 172 -8.30 1.42 -6.32
N GLY A 173 -7.78 1.38 -7.55
CA GLY A 173 -8.54 1.62 -8.77
C GLY A 173 -9.51 0.50 -9.18
N ASN A 174 -9.47 -0.67 -8.51
CA ASN A 174 -10.21 -1.90 -8.84
C ASN A 174 -10.16 -2.32 -10.32
N GLY A 175 -9.08 -1.98 -11.02
CA GLY A 175 -9.01 -2.16 -12.45
C GLY A 175 -7.64 -1.85 -13.02
N ALA A 176 -7.42 -2.39 -14.22
CA ALA A 176 -6.24 -2.14 -15.01
C ALA A 176 -6.26 -0.72 -15.57
N ILE A 177 -5.15 0.00 -15.43
CA ILE A 177 -4.87 1.24 -16.15
C ILE A 177 -4.43 0.83 -17.56
N THR A 178 -5.29 1.06 -18.54
CA THR A 178 -5.01 0.76 -19.95
C THR A 178 -5.60 1.83 -20.88
N PRO A 179 -4.83 2.39 -21.83
CA PRO A 179 -3.37 2.21 -21.99
C PRO A 179 -2.57 2.80 -20.81
N ALA A 180 -1.26 2.54 -20.76
CA ALA A 180 -0.35 3.21 -19.84
C ALA A 180 -0.51 4.74 -19.94
N GLY A 181 -0.44 5.42 -18.79
CA GLY A 181 -0.64 6.86 -18.71
C GLY A 181 -1.01 7.35 -17.32
N SER A 182 -1.40 8.63 -17.26
CA SER A 182 -1.84 9.29 -16.04
C SER A 182 -3.15 8.68 -15.53
N ASN A 183 -3.15 8.26 -14.27
CA ASN A 183 -4.33 7.79 -13.57
C ASN A 183 -4.46 8.52 -12.24
N THR A 184 -5.68 8.94 -11.91
CA THR A 184 -6.02 9.56 -10.64
C THR A 184 -7.03 8.69 -9.91
N ILE A 185 -6.74 8.35 -8.66
CA ILE A 185 -7.73 7.81 -7.71
C ILE A 185 -7.93 8.82 -6.60
N THR A 186 -9.17 8.91 -6.12
CA THR A 186 -9.64 9.99 -5.25
C THR A 186 -10.27 9.41 -4.00
N CYS A 187 -9.98 10.01 -2.86
CA CYS A 187 -10.78 9.84 -1.64
C CYS A 187 -11.33 11.18 -1.16
N SER A 188 -12.41 11.14 -0.41
CA SER A 188 -13.04 12.34 0.17
C SER A 188 -13.43 12.14 1.64
N GLY A 189 -13.87 13.22 2.29
CA GLY A 189 -14.56 13.15 3.59
C GLY A 189 -13.78 13.71 4.78
N VAL A 190 -12.54 14.18 4.59
CA VAL A 190 -11.78 14.90 5.63
C VAL A 190 -10.68 15.77 5.03
N ALA A 191 -10.58 17.01 5.51
CA ALA A 191 -9.44 17.89 5.26
C ALA A 191 -8.28 17.55 6.21
N THR A 192 -7.04 17.59 5.69
CA THR A 192 -5.78 17.20 6.35
C THR A 192 -5.53 15.69 6.33
N THR A 193 -5.04 15.23 5.20
CA THR A 193 -4.67 13.85 4.95
C THR A 193 -3.27 13.77 4.37
N VAL A 194 -2.60 12.65 4.59
CA VAL A 194 -1.49 12.22 3.76
C VAL A 194 -1.99 11.05 2.92
N SER A 195 -1.75 11.11 1.62
CA SER A 195 -1.96 9.98 0.73
C SER A 195 -0.63 9.51 0.13
N LEU A 196 -0.40 8.20 0.17
CA LEU A 196 0.76 7.52 -0.41
C LEU A 196 0.24 6.60 -1.50
N GLY A 197 0.47 6.98 -2.75
CA GLY A 197 0.10 6.21 -3.92
C GLY A 197 1.26 5.38 -4.43
N VAL A 198 0.96 4.20 -4.95
CA VAL A 198 1.86 3.35 -5.73
C VAL A 198 1.13 2.78 -6.93
N THR A 199 1.86 2.61 -8.02
CA THR A 199 1.43 1.77 -9.13
C THR A 199 2.29 0.52 -9.23
N PHE A 200 1.70 -0.56 -9.72
CA PHE A 200 2.40 -1.82 -9.93
C PHE A 200 1.89 -2.54 -11.17
N SER A 201 2.83 -3.14 -11.89
CA SER A 201 2.61 -3.71 -13.21
C SER A 201 2.27 -5.19 -13.14
N PRO A 202 1.63 -5.74 -14.18
CA PRO A 202 1.41 -7.17 -14.30
C PRO A 202 2.72 -7.92 -14.53
N ALA A 203 2.80 -9.16 -14.05
CA ALA A 203 3.90 -10.05 -14.42
C ALA A 203 3.88 -10.30 -15.93
N VAL A 204 5.05 -10.12 -16.57
CA VAL A 204 5.24 -10.51 -17.97
C VAL A 204 5.08 -12.02 -18.09
N THR A 205 4.30 -12.47 -19.07
CA THR A 205 4.36 -13.87 -19.50
C THR A 205 5.67 -14.01 -20.27
N SER A 206 6.61 -14.84 -19.79
CA SER A 206 7.74 -15.22 -20.63
C SER A 206 7.18 -15.86 -21.90
N ASN A 207 7.47 -15.29 -23.06
CA ASN A 207 7.19 -15.95 -24.34
C ASN A 207 8.38 -16.87 -24.64
N PRO A 208 8.27 -18.20 -24.48
CA PRO A 208 9.37 -19.10 -24.81
C PRO A 208 9.76 -19.07 -26.30
N GLY A 209 8.95 -18.45 -27.17
CA GLY A 209 9.20 -18.39 -28.62
C GLY A 209 10.18 -17.32 -29.11
N ALA A 210 10.66 -16.41 -28.27
CA ALA A 210 11.51 -15.29 -28.72
C ALA A 210 13.00 -15.65 -28.86
N PHE A 211 13.45 -16.80 -28.35
CA PHE A 211 14.88 -17.17 -28.33
C PHE A 211 15.31 -18.11 -29.48
N PHE A 212 14.39 -18.55 -30.35
CA PHE A 212 14.68 -19.58 -31.37
C PHE A 212 14.50 -19.13 -32.83
N GLN A 213 14.35 -17.82 -33.11
CA GLN A 213 14.23 -17.32 -34.49
C GLN A 213 15.53 -16.73 -35.08
N MET A 214 16.69 -16.99 -34.46
CA MET A 214 17.98 -16.58 -35.02
C MET A 214 18.90 -17.78 -35.26
N PHE A 215 18.46 -18.78 -36.03
CA PHE A 215 19.33 -19.69 -36.80
C PHE A 215 18.59 -20.21 -38.03
#